data_AF-A0A662THV2-F1
#
_entry.id   AF-A0A662THV2-F1
#
_cell.length_a   1.000
_cell.length_b   1.000
_cell.length_c   1.000
_cell.angle_alpha   90.00
_cell.angle_beta   90.00
_cell.angle_gamma   90.00
#
_symmetry.space_group_name_H-M   'P 1'
#
loop_
_entity.id
_entity.type
_entity.pdbx_description
1 polymer ?
#
loop_
_entity_poly.entity_id
_entity_poly.type
_entity_poly.pdbx_seq_one_letter_code
_entity_poly.pdbx_strand_id
1 'polypeptide(L)'
;FWRNIIFFLEAIVFIFLGLSVDIDLLMDVGLLGLLVGAIVLFIAKPLSTLLTTEGFGISPRESFFISWARINLSTSAVLLAFAYAAGEWMQLVINITFLVIVVNTLIQGLTVGKVAKILGLEVAEEDIELVVKREKLLTIIRVISEHRDKGLIDRQLANNIIDEYMSELEMLETQISAKISSLEDTIEGLRARIAALDAAVERLKRLKEADPATSSIVDEEISSILREKRDLESELKRLLVDKRRMEELIGGVHG
;
A
#
# COMPACT_ATOMS: atom_id res chain seq x y z
N PHE A 1 -18.41 11.41 -8.66
CA PHE A 1 -19.87 11.21 -8.58
C PHE A 1 -20.22 9.74 -8.26
N TRP A 2 -20.03 8.79 -9.18
CA TRP A 2 -20.41 7.37 -9.01
C TRP A 2 -19.87 6.69 -7.75
N ARG A 3 -18.60 6.93 -7.39
CA ARG A 3 -18.00 6.39 -6.15
C ARG A 3 -18.76 6.78 -4.88
N ASN A 4 -19.25 8.02 -4.82
CA ASN A 4 -20.00 8.50 -3.65
C ASN A 4 -21.36 7.81 -3.57
N ILE A 5 -22.01 7.59 -4.71
CA ILE A 5 -23.27 6.82 -4.76
C ILE A 5 -23.07 5.40 -4.25
N ILE A 6 -22.03 4.70 -4.74
CA ILE A 6 -21.71 3.33 -4.29
C ILE A 6 -21.45 3.30 -2.79
N PHE A 7 -20.69 4.27 -2.27
CA PHE A 7 -20.44 4.40 -0.84
C PHE A 7 -21.75 4.50 -0.04
N PHE A 8 -22.66 5.40 -0.44
CA PHE A 8 -23.93 5.57 0.27
C PHE A 8 -24.83 4.33 0.15
N LEU A 9 -24.91 3.72 -1.03
CA LEU A 9 -25.70 2.50 -1.23
C LEU A 9 -25.16 1.34 -0.40
N GLU A 10 -23.85 1.14 -0.34
CA GLU A 10 -23.26 0.11 0.50
C GLU A 10 -23.52 0.39 1.98
N ALA A 11 -23.37 1.64 2.42
CA ALA A 11 -23.66 2.00 3.81
C ALA A 11 -25.13 1.71 4.17
N ILE A 12 -26.06 2.02 3.27
CA ILE A 12 -27.49 1.71 3.43
C ILE A 12 -27.70 0.18 3.53
N VAL A 13 -27.11 -0.60 2.63
CA VAL A 13 -27.21 -2.07 2.65
C VAL A 13 -26.60 -2.65 3.92
N PHE A 14 -25.48 -2.12 4.39
CA PHE A 14 -24.84 -2.54 5.63
C PHE A 14 -25.72 -2.24 6.85
N ILE A 15 -26.38 -1.08 6.88
CA ILE A 15 -27.36 -0.74 7.93
C ILE A 15 -28.54 -1.71 7.90
N PHE A 16 -29.09 -2.02 6.71
CA PHE A 16 -30.18 -3.00 6.58
C PHE A 16 -29.76 -4.40 7.01
N LEU A 17 -28.55 -4.82 6.65
CA LEU A 17 -27.98 -6.09 7.08
C LEU A 17 -27.91 -6.15 8.61
N GLY A 18 -27.39 -5.10 9.26
CA GLY A 18 -27.32 -5.03 10.72
C GLY A 18 -28.69 -4.96 11.41
N LEU A 19 -29.68 -4.33 10.78
CA LEU A 19 -31.05 -4.30 11.28
C LEU A 19 -31.74 -5.67 11.16
N SER A 20 -31.30 -6.50 10.22
CA SER A 20 -31.85 -7.85 10.00
C SER A 20 -31.25 -8.90 10.93
N VAL A 21 -30.33 -8.52 11.81
CA VAL A 21 -29.65 -9.42 12.74
C VAL A 21 -30.52 -9.72 13.96
N ASP A 22 -30.51 -10.97 14.37
CA ASP A 22 -31.10 -11.42 15.63
C ASP A 22 -30.01 -11.44 16.71
N ILE A 23 -30.17 -10.65 17.78
CA ILE A 23 -29.16 -10.45 18.83
C ILE A 23 -28.92 -11.73 19.63
N ASP A 24 -29.97 -12.50 19.93
CA ASP A 24 -29.84 -13.71 20.75
C ASP A 24 -29.06 -14.78 19.96
N LEU A 25 -29.46 -15.00 18.70
CA LEU A 25 -28.76 -15.92 17.81
C LEU A 25 -27.33 -15.44 17.50
N LEU A 26 -27.08 -14.12 17.44
CA LEU A 26 -25.75 -13.55 17.21
C LEU A 26 -24.77 -13.91 18.35
N MET A 27 -25.24 -13.87 19.60
CA MET A 27 -24.41 -14.26 20.76
C MET A 27 -24.08 -15.75 20.71
N ASP A 28 -25.03 -16.60 20.32
CA ASP A 28 -24.83 -18.05 20.16
C ASP A 28 -23.84 -18.39 19.04
N VAL A 29 -23.93 -17.71 17.89
CA VAL A 29 -23.00 -17.92 16.77
C VAL A 29 -21.71 -17.10 16.87
N GLY A 30 -21.53 -16.34 17.95
CA GLY A 30 -20.43 -15.39 18.12
C GLY A 30 -19.05 -16.02 17.92
N LEU A 31 -18.83 -17.18 18.52
CA LEU A 31 -17.56 -17.90 18.40
C LEU A 31 -17.31 -18.41 16.98
N LEU A 32 -18.34 -18.93 16.32
CA LEU A 32 -18.25 -19.44 14.95
C LEU A 32 -17.94 -18.31 13.98
N GLY A 33 -18.64 -17.17 14.10
CA GLY A 33 -18.40 -16.00 13.26
C GLY A 33 -17.02 -15.38 13.48
N LEU A 34 -16.52 -15.35 14.72
CA LEU A 34 -15.14 -14.93 15.00
C LEU A 34 -14.12 -15.85 14.33
N LEU A 35 -14.32 -17.16 14.37
CA LEU A 35 -13.41 -18.13 13.77
C LEU A 35 -13.40 -18.02 12.24
N VAL A 36 -14.58 -17.91 11.62
CA VAL A 36 -14.70 -17.66 10.17
C VAL A 36 -14.06 -16.32 9.79
N GLY A 37 -14.31 -15.27 10.57
CA GLY A 37 -13.74 -13.94 10.35
C GLY A 37 -12.22 -13.96 10.41
N ALA A 38 -11.64 -14.66 11.38
CA ALA A 38 -10.20 -14.84 11.50
C ALA A 38 -9.62 -15.59 10.29
N ILE A 39 -10.24 -16.70 9.86
CA ILE A 39 -9.80 -17.43 8.66
C ILE A 39 -9.82 -16.54 7.42
N VAL A 40 -10.90 -15.79 7.21
CA VAL A 40 -11.01 -14.89 6.05
C VAL A 40 -9.97 -13.77 6.12
N LEU A 41 -9.75 -13.19 7.30
CA LEU A 41 -8.82 -12.09 7.51
C LEU A 41 -7.35 -12.50 7.35
N PHE A 42 -6.95 -13.62 7.98
CA PHE A 42 -5.56 -14.05 8.06
C PHE A 42 -5.13 -15.01 6.95
N ILE A 43 -6.07 -15.71 6.31
CA ILE A 43 -5.76 -16.71 5.28
C ILE A 43 -6.25 -16.24 3.92
N ALA A 44 -7.57 -16.03 3.76
CA ALA A 44 -8.15 -15.80 2.44
C ALA A 44 -7.62 -14.52 1.78
N LYS A 45 -7.56 -13.42 2.54
CA LYS A 45 -7.06 -12.12 2.05
C LYS A 45 -5.56 -12.18 1.65
N PRO A 46 -4.62 -12.61 2.51
CA PRO A 46 -3.21 -12.71 2.14
C PRO A 46 -2.95 -13.66 0.97
N LEU A 47 -3.66 -14.79 0.88
CA LEU A 47 -3.51 -15.70 -0.25
C LEU A 47 -3.89 -15.02 -1.57
N SER A 48 -5.02 -14.31 -1.59
CA SER A 48 -5.50 -13.64 -2.80
C SER A 48 -4.51 -12.60 -3.31
N THR A 49 -3.84 -11.88 -2.42
CA THR A 49 -2.85 -10.87 -2.80
C THR A 49 -1.52 -11.49 -3.19
N LEU A 50 -1.04 -12.51 -2.48
CA LEU A 50 0.21 -13.20 -2.85
C LEU A 50 0.12 -13.80 -4.25
N LEU A 51 -1.00 -14.44 -4.59
CA LEU A 51 -1.25 -14.99 -5.93
C LEU A 51 -1.29 -13.93 -7.04
N THR A 52 -1.65 -12.69 -6.71
CA THR A 52 -1.68 -11.58 -7.68
C THR A 52 -0.39 -10.79 -7.76
N THR A 53 0.52 -10.91 -6.77
CA THR A 53 1.77 -10.13 -6.73
C THR A 53 3.02 -10.87 -7.19
N GLU A 54 2.99 -12.19 -7.38
CA GLU A 54 4.15 -12.96 -7.88
C GLU A 54 4.69 -12.43 -9.23
N GLY A 55 3.90 -11.69 -10.02
CA GLY A 55 4.33 -11.09 -11.29
C GLY A 55 4.79 -9.62 -11.26
N PHE A 56 4.60 -8.89 -10.16
CA PHE A 56 4.76 -7.41 -10.12
C PHE A 56 6.00 -6.91 -9.35
N GLY A 57 6.83 -7.81 -8.81
CA GLY A 57 8.05 -7.43 -8.07
C GLY A 57 7.79 -6.75 -6.72
N ILE A 58 6.57 -6.83 -6.20
CA ILE A 58 6.15 -6.32 -4.89
C ILE A 58 6.64 -7.28 -3.80
N SER A 59 7.25 -6.75 -2.73
CA SER A 59 7.71 -7.59 -1.62
C SER A 59 6.54 -8.28 -0.91
N PRO A 60 6.68 -9.52 -0.38
CA PRO A 60 5.60 -10.20 0.33
C PRO A 60 5.02 -9.39 1.50
N ARG A 61 5.84 -8.52 2.11
CA ARG A 61 5.42 -7.61 3.19
C ARG A 61 4.53 -6.48 2.68
N GLU A 62 4.88 -5.86 1.56
CA GLU A 62 4.05 -4.85 0.90
C GLU A 62 2.74 -5.45 0.37
N SER A 63 2.80 -6.64 -0.23
CA SER A 63 1.61 -7.36 -0.70
C SER A 63 0.65 -7.66 0.45
N PHE A 64 1.18 -8.13 1.58
CA PHE A 64 0.40 -8.34 2.80
C PHE A 64 -0.21 -7.03 3.32
N PHE A 65 0.55 -5.94 3.35
CA PHE A 65 0.04 -4.63 3.77
C PHE A 65 -1.06 -4.10 2.85
N ILE A 66 -0.89 -4.21 1.53
CA ILE A 66 -1.91 -3.82 0.54
C ILE A 66 -3.19 -4.65 0.73
N SER A 67 -3.05 -5.95 1.00
CA SER A 67 -4.18 -6.84 1.35
C SER A 67 -4.91 -6.39 2.62
N TRP A 68 -4.13 -6.00 3.62
CA TRP A 68 -4.59 -5.64 4.95
C TRP A 68 -5.27 -4.26 4.98
N ALA A 69 -4.70 -3.29 4.28
CA ALA A 69 -5.20 -1.92 4.19
C ALA A 69 -6.39 -1.77 3.24
N ARG A 70 -6.73 -2.80 2.45
CA ARG A 70 -7.88 -2.76 1.54
C ARG A 70 -9.20 -2.84 2.31
N ILE A 71 -9.83 -1.68 2.50
CA ILE A 71 -11.19 -1.56 3.03
C ILE A 71 -12.17 -1.90 1.90
N ASN A 72 -12.80 -3.07 1.97
CA ASN A 72 -13.77 -3.49 0.96
C ASN A 72 -15.16 -2.94 1.29
N LEU A 73 -15.52 -1.82 0.68
CA LEU A 73 -16.89 -1.29 0.70
C LEU A 73 -17.83 -2.01 -0.29
N SER A 74 -17.55 -3.24 -0.69
CA SER A 74 -18.41 -3.99 -1.65
C SER A 74 -18.80 -5.38 -1.17
N THR A 75 -18.39 -5.75 0.05
CA THR A 75 -18.59 -7.11 0.57
C THR A 75 -19.98 -7.31 1.16
N SER A 76 -20.62 -6.27 1.68
CA SER A 76 -21.88 -6.38 2.43
C SER A 76 -23.03 -6.75 1.50
N ALA A 77 -23.14 -6.09 0.35
CA ALA A 77 -24.20 -6.38 -0.62
C ALA A 77 -24.13 -7.81 -1.17
N VAL A 78 -22.92 -8.29 -1.51
CA VAL A 78 -22.70 -9.65 -2.02
C VAL A 78 -23.04 -10.69 -0.95
N LEU A 79 -22.59 -10.49 0.28
CA LEU A 79 -22.83 -11.43 1.36
C LEU A 79 -24.31 -11.45 1.79
N LEU A 80 -25.00 -10.31 1.75
CA LEU A 80 -26.46 -10.25 1.97
C LEU A 80 -27.19 -11.08 0.91
N ALA A 81 -26.81 -10.99 -0.36
CA ALA A 81 -27.39 -11.80 -1.43
C ALA A 81 -27.17 -13.31 -1.19
N PHE A 82 -25.97 -13.70 -0.76
CA PHE A 82 -25.70 -15.09 -0.38
C PHE A 82 -26.53 -15.56 0.82
N ALA A 83 -26.74 -14.69 1.81
CA ALA A 83 -27.54 -15.03 2.97
C ALA A 83 -29.01 -15.28 2.59
N TYR A 84 -29.59 -14.45 1.72
CA TYR A 84 -30.93 -14.70 1.18
C TYR A 84 -31.01 -15.97 0.33
N ALA A 85 -29.94 -16.34 -0.36
CA ALA A 85 -29.87 -17.59 -1.11
C ALA A 85 -29.79 -18.85 -0.23
N ALA A 86 -29.46 -18.72 1.06
CA ALA A 86 -29.31 -19.85 1.99
C ALA A 86 -30.63 -20.45 2.50
N GLY A 87 -31.78 -19.85 2.16
CA GLY A 87 -33.10 -20.38 2.48
C GLY A 87 -33.34 -20.50 3.99
N GLU A 88 -33.53 -21.72 4.49
CA GLU A 88 -33.80 -22.00 5.91
C GLU A 88 -32.66 -21.55 6.84
N TRP A 89 -31.43 -21.46 6.32
CA TRP A 89 -30.25 -21.01 7.08
C TRP A 89 -30.00 -19.50 6.99
N MET A 90 -30.90 -18.74 6.35
CA MET A 90 -30.73 -17.31 6.08
C MET A 90 -30.36 -16.53 7.35
N GLN A 91 -31.10 -16.70 8.44
CA GLN A 91 -30.86 -15.94 9.67
C GLN A 91 -29.48 -16.23 10.28
N LEU A 92 -29.04 -17.48 10.20
CA LEU A 92 -27.72 -17.91 10.67
C LEU A 92 -26.60 -17.28 9.82
N VAL A 93 -26.75 -17.30 8.50
CA VAL A 93 -25.77 -16.72 7.57
C VAL A 93 -25.72 -15.19 7.68
N ILE A 94 -26.86 -14.51 7.85
CA ILE A 94 -26.93 -13.06 8.10
C ILE A 94 -26.15 -12.70 9.36
N ASN A 95 -26.43 -13.39 10.48
CA ASN A 95 -25.78 -13.11 11.76
C ASN A 95 -24.26 -13.32 11.70
N ILE A 96 -23.80 -14.45 11.13
CA ILE A 96 -22.37 -14.74 10.97
C ILE A 96 -21.70 -13.69 10.09
N THR A 97 -22.32 -13.37 8.95
CA THR A 97 -21.79 -12.40 7.99
C THR A 97 -21.63 -11.03 8.63
N PHE A 98 -22.68 -10.54 9.30
CA PHE A 98 -22.65 -9.24 9.95
C PHE A 98 -21.54 -9.17 10.99
N LEU A 99 -21.41 -10.19 11.84
CA LEU A 99 -20.36 -10.26 12.84
C LEU A 99 -18.97 -10.21 12.21
N VAL A 100 -18.74 -11.01 11.16
CA VAL A 100 -17.47 -11.07 10.43
C VAL A 100 -17.11 -9.69 9.86
N ILE A 101 -18.06 -9.00 9.23
CA ILE A 101 -17.82 -7.67 8.63
C ILE A 101 -17.48 -6.65 9.71
N VAL A 102 -18.26 -6.58 10.80
CA VAL A 102 -18.06 -5.62 11.89
C VAL A 102 -16.70 -5.85 12.55
N VAL A 103 -16.41 -7.09 12.95
CA VAL A 103 -15.14 -7.44 13.62
C VAL A 103 -13.96 -7.15 12.71
N ASN A 104 -14.00 -7.60 11.46
CA ASN A 104 -12.88 -7.38 10.53
C ASN A 104 -12.67 -5.90 10.21
N THR A 105 -13.74 -5.12 10.10
CA THR A 105 -13.66 -3.67 9.84
C THR A 105 -13.10 -2.93 11.05
N LEU A 106 -13.52 -3.29 12.27
CA LEU A 106 -12.96 -2.72 13.50
C LEU A 106 -11.47 -3.07 13.66
N ILE A 107 -11.11 -4.33 13.47
CA ILE A 107 -9.72 -4.77 13.52
C ILE A 107 -8.91 -4.02 12.46
N GLN A 108 -9.35 -3.98 11.20
CA GLN A 108 -8.62 -3.25 10.16
C GLN A 108 -8.49 -1.76 10.48
N GLY A 109 -9.58 -1.09 10.85
CA GLY A 109 -9.57 0.34 11.18
C GLY A 109 -8.58 0.69 12.30
N LEU A 110 -8.43 -0.17 13.31
CA LEU A 110 -7.50 0.06 14.42
C LEU A 110 -6.07 -0.46 14.17
N THR A 111 -5.91 -1.43 13.26
CA THR A 111 -4.64 -2.14 13.09
C THR A 111 -3.88 -1.71 11.84
N VAL A 112 -4.50 -1.01 10.87
CA VAL A 112 -3.85 -0.58 9.63
C VAL A 112 -2.57 0.23 9.90
N GLY A 113 -2.64 1.30 10.70
CA GLY A 113 -1.45 2.11 11.01
C GLY A 113 -0.39 1.36 11.84
N LYS A 114 -0.81 0.46 12.74
CA LYS A 114 0.13 -0.38 13.52
C LYS A 114 0.85 -1.41 12.63
N VAL A 115 0.14 -2.00 11.68
CA VAL A 115 0.72 -2.98 10.74
C VAL A 115 1.67 -2.30 9.77
N ALA A 116 1.36 -1.07 9.31
CA ALA A 116 2.29 -0.26 8.52
C ALA A 116 3.63 -0.08 9.25
N LYS A 117 3.55 0.28 10.54
CA LYS A 117 4.71 0.47 11.42
C LYS A 117 5.52 -0.81 11.66
N ILE A 118 4.84 -1.93 11.97
CA ILE A 118 5.49 -3.22 12.20
C ILE A 118 6.21 -3.73 10.94
N LEU A 119 5.66 -3.46 9.76
CA LEU A 119 6.22 -3.90 8.49
C LEU A 119 7.34 -2.98 7.96
N GLY A 120 7.60 -1.84 8.63
CA GLY A 120 8.61 -0.87 8.21
C GLY A 120 8.23 -0.13 6.93
N LEU A 121 6.92 0.05 6.68
CA LEU A 121 6.38 0.68 5.48
C LEU A 121 6.02 2.17 5.69
N GLU A 122 6.42 2.78 6.83
CA GLU A 122 6.15 4.20 7.14
C GLU A 122 6.71 5.14 6.04
N VAL A 123 7.81 4.79 5.38
CA VAL A 123 8.35 5.57 4.25
C VAL A 123 7.38 5.58 3.07
N ALA A 124 6.70 4.46 2.81
CA ALA A 124 5.72 4.36 1.74
C ALA A 124 4.42 5.09 2.05
N GLU A 125 4.02 5.24 3.33
CA GLU A 125 2.78 5.93 3.70
C GLU A 125 2.88 7.44 3.47
N GLU A 126 4.03 8.04 3.80
CA GLU A 126 4.29 9.47 3.53
C GLU A 126 4.36 9.74 2.02
N ASP A 127 5.02 8.85 1.26
CA ASP A 127 5.10 8.98 -0.20
C ASP A 127 3.74 8.75 -0.89
N ILE A 128 2.95 7.77 -0.42
CA ILE A 128 1.57 7.54 -0.89
C ILE A 128 0.65 8.70 -0.49
N GLU A 129 0.83 9.31 0.67
CA GLU A 129 0.05 10.47 1.10
C GLU A 129 0.32 11.68 0.21
N LEU A 130 1.59 11.96 -0.11
CA LEU A 130 1.98 13.04 -1.04
C LEU A 130 1.33 12.84 -2.41
N VAL A 131 1.25 11.59 -2.88
CA VAL A 131 0.59 11.21 -4.14
C VAL A 131 -0.91 11.42 -4.10
N VAL A 132 -1.56 10.89 -3.06
CA VAL A 132 -3.01 11.02 -2.89
C VAL A 132 -3.38 12.49 -2.73
N LYS A 133 -2.53 13.28 -2.05
CA LYS A 133 -2.68 14.72 -1.92
C LYS A 133 -2.58 15.42 -3.28
N ARG A 134 -1.57 15.09 -4.10
CA ARG A 134 -1.42 15.62 -5.47
C ARG A 134 -2.64 15.33 -6.34
N GLU A 135 -3.09 14.08 -6.39
CA GLU A 135 -4.25 13.66 -7.20
C GLU A 135 -5.55 14.35 -6.75
N LYS A 136 -5.73 14.54 -5.44
CA LYS A 136 -6.85 15.30 -4.88
C LYS A 136 -6.81 16.76 -5.34
N LEU A 137 -5.66 17.42 -5.25
CA LEU A 137 -5.47 18.81 -5.68
C LEU A 137 -5.77 18.99 -7.18
N LEU A 138 -5.22 18.13 -8.03
CA LEU A 138 -5.49 18.14 -9.48
C LEU A 138 -6.97 17.92 -9.79
N THR A 139 -7.62 17.01 -9.06
CA THR A 139 -9.06 16.77 -9.22
C THR A 139 -9.87 18.02 -8.84
N ILE A 140 -9.51 18.70 -7.74
CA ILE A 140 -10.18 19.92 -7.29
C ILE A 140 -9.99 21.03 -8.34
N ILE A 141 -8.76 21.27 -8.80
CA ILE A 141 -8.45 22.28 -9.83
C ILE A 141 -9.24 21.99 -11.12
N ARG A 142 -9.24 20.73 -11.59
CA ARG A 142 -10.00 20.32 -12.78
C ARG A 142 -11.50 20.57 -12.62
N VAL A 143 -12.08 20.19 -11.48
CA VAL A 143 -13.51 20.37 -11.21
C VAL A 143 -13.86 21.87 -11.17
N ILE A 144 -13.07 22.69 -10.50
CA ILE A 144 -13.32 24.14 -10.39
C ILE A 144 -13.18 24.81 -11.76
N SER A 145 -12.15 24.45 -12.54
CA SER A 145 -11.97 24.94 -13.91
C SER A 145 -13.17 24.58 -14.80
N GLU A 146 -13.65 23.34 -14.73
CA GLU A 146 -14.80 22.89 -15.52
C GLU A 146 -16.09 23.64 -15.16
N HIS A 147 -16.32 23.92 -13.87
CA HIS A 147 -17.49 24.67 -13.43
C HIS A 147 -17.39 26.17 -13.74
N ARG A 148 -16.18 26.73 -13.72
CA ARG A 148 -15.90 28.11 -14.20
C ARG A 148 -16.22 28.23 -15.69
N ASP A 149 -15.77 27.28 -16.51
CA ASP A 149 -15.92 27.33 -17.97
C ASP A 149 -17.38 27.17 -18.39
N LYS A 150 -18.19 26.48 -17.57
CA LYS A 150 -19.67 26.41 -17.70
C LYS A 150 -20.41 27.64 -17.17
N GLY A 151 -19.70 28.63 -16.61
CA GLY A 151 -20.29 29.84 -16.04
C GLY A 151 -21.09 29.61 -14.75
N LEU A 152 -20.90 28.47 -14.07
CA LEU A 152 -21.63 28.10 -12.85
C LEU A 152 -21.06 28.75 -11.59
N ILE A 153 -19.84 29.28 -11.64
CA ILE A 153 -19.12 29.89 -10.52
C ILE A 153 -18.57 31.24 -10.95
N ASP A 154 -18.55 32.19 -10.01
CA ASP A 154 -17.90 33.49 -10.19
C ASP A 154 -16.44 33.33 -10.64
N ARG A 155 -16.07 34.03 -11.70
CA ARG A 155 -14.80 33.85 -12.40
C ARG A 155 -13.60 34.27 -11.53
N GLN A 156 -13.80 35.28 -10.69
CA GLN A 156 -12.76 35.82 -9.83
C GLN A 156 -12.55 34.92 -8.61
N LEU A 157 -13.63 34.42 -8.01
CA LEU A 157 -13.55 33.41 -6.95
C LEU A 157 -12.91 32.10 -7.45
N ALA A 158 -13.29 31.63 -8.63
CA ALA A 158 -12.72 30.42 -9.23
C ALA A 158 -11.21 30.56 -9.49
N ASN A 159 -10.77 31.71 -10.01
CA ASN A 159 -9.34 31.95 -10.27
C ASN A 159 -8.53 32.02 -8.97
N ASN A 160 -9.01 32.73 -7.94
CA ASN A 160 -8.32 32.79 -6.66
C ASN A 160 -8.13 31.39 -6.02
N ILE A 161 -9.15 30.54 -6.09
CA ILE A 161 -9.09 29.18 -5.54
C ILE A 161 -8.17 28.30 -6.38
N ILE A 162 -8.22 28.42 -7.71
CA ILE A 162 -7.31 27.69 -8.61
C ILE A 162 -5.85 28.10 -8.32
N ASP A 163 -5.57 29.40 -8.17
CA ASP A 163 -4.23 29.90 -7.92
C ASP A 163 -3.69 29.42 -6.55
N GLU A 164 -4.53 29.37 -5.52
CA GLU A 164 -4.18 28.82 -4.20
C GLU A 164 -3.81 27.34 -4.28
N TYR A 165 -4.64 26.51 -4.91
CA TYR A 165 -4.36 25.08 -5.06
C TYR A 165 -3.22 24.79 -6.04
N MET A 166 -3.02 25.62 -7.06
CA MET A 166 -1.87 25.54 -7.98
C MET A 166 -0.56 25.83 -7.24
N SER A 167 -0.55 26.82 -6.35
CA SER A 167 0.63 27.10 -5.51
C SER A 167 0.94 25.97 -4.53
N GLU A 168 -0.09 25.37 -3.93
CA GLU A 168 0.10 24.18 -3.07
C GLU A 168 0.61 22.98 -3.87
N LEU A 169 0.15 22.80 -5.11
CA LEU A 169 0.64 21.77 -6.03
C LEU A 169 2.11 21.99 -6.41
N GLU A 170 2.51 23.22 -6.75
CA GLU A 170 3.91 23.54 -7.10
C GLU A 170 4.87 23.30 -5.93
N MET A 171 4.48 23.67 -4.70
CA MET A 171 5.28 23.37 -3.51
C MET A 171 5.42 21.86 -3.29
N LEU A 172 4.33 21.11 -3.49
CA LEU A 172 4.34 19.66 -3.38
C LEU A 172 5.23 19.01 -4.44
N GLU A 173 5.14 19.44 -5.70
CA GLU A 173 5.99 18.94 -6.80
C GLU A 173 7.47 19.25 -6.56
N THR A 174 7.78 20.41 -5.98
CA THR A 174 9.14 20.78 -5.56
C THR A 174 9.66 19.84 -4.46
N GLN A 175 8.83 19.53 -3.46
CA GLN A 175 9.19 18.60 -2.39
C GLN A 175 9.43 17.18 -2.92
N ILE A 176 8.55 16.69 -3.81
CA ILE A 176 8.71 15.37 -4.44
C ILE A 176 10.00 15.34 -5.27
N SER A 177 10.25 16.37 -6.08
CA SER A 177 11.47 16.45 -6.91
C SER A 177 12.75 16.47 -6.05
N ALA A 178 12.74 17.21 -4.93
CA ALA A 178 13.85 17.21 -3.98
C ALA A 178 14.08 15.84 -3.32
N LYS A 179 13.00 15.12 -2.99
CA LYS A 179 13.07 13.76 -2.42
C LYS A 179 13.58 12.74 -3.45
N ILE A 180 13.19 12.87 -4.72
CA ILE A 180 13.74 12.06 -5.81
C ILE A 180 15.24 12.31 -5.98
N SER A 181 15.67 13.58 -5.99
CA SER A 181 17.10 13.93 -6.12
C SER A 181 17.94 13.37 -4.97
N SER A 182 17.46 13.43 -3.72
CA SER A 182 18.21 12.87 -2.58
C SER A 182 18.28 11.34 -2.61
N LEU A 183 17.24 10.69 -3.15
CA LEU A 183 17.25 9.24 -3.42
C LEU A 183 18.27 8.88 -4.52
N GLU A 184 18.37 9.68 -5.58
CA GLU A 184 19.38 9.49 -6.62
C GLU A 184 20.80 9.54 -6.06
N ASP A 185 21.11 10.54 -5.23
CA ASP A 185 22.41 10.68 -4.57
C ASP A 185 22.72 9.46 -3.69
N THR A 186 21.71 8.96 -2.96
CA THR A 186 21.85 7.79 -2.09
C THR A 186 22.10 6.52 -2.91
N ILE A 187 21.36 6.34 -4.00
CA ILE A 187 21.52 5.21 -4.94
C ILE A 187 22.91 5.23 -5.58
N GLU A 188 23.40 6.40 -5.98
CA GLU A 188 24.73 6.56 -6.54
C GLU A 188 25.83 6.24 -5.52
N GLY A 189 25.68 6.71 -4.27
CA GLY A 189 26.57 6.38 -3.17
C GLY A 189 26.63 4.87 -2.86
N LEU A 190 25.47 4.20 -2.84
CA LEU A 190 25.40 2.74 -2.65
C LEU A 190 26.07 1.98 -3.80
N ARG A 191 25.85 2.39 -5.05
CA ARG A 191 26.50 1.79 -6.22
C ARG A 191 28.02 1.93 -6.15
N ALA A 192 28.53 3.10 -5.74
CA ALA A 192 29.95 3.32 -5.57
C ALA A 192 30.55 2.42 -4.48
N ARG A 193 29.84 2.24 -3.36
CA ARG A 193 30.28 1.36 -2.28
C ARG A 193 30.28 -0.11 -2.68
N ILE A 194 29.26 -0.58 -3.40
CA ILE A 194 29.22 -1.94 -3.95
C ILE A 194 30.39 -2.17 -4.92
N ALA A 195 30.68 -1.22 -5.80
CA ALA A 195 31.81 -1.31 -6.73
C ALA A 195 33.17 -1.36 -6.01
N ALA A 196 33.32 -0.64 -4.89
CA ALA A 196 34.52 -0.69 -4.07
C ALA A 196 34.70 -2.06 -3.37
N LEU A 197 33.61 -2.65 -2.88
CA LEU A 197 33.63 -4.00 -2.31
C LEU A 197 33.99 -5.05 -3.38
N ASP A 198 33.48 -4.91 -4.60
CA ASP A 198 33.86 -5.79 -5.72
C ASP A 198 35.35 -5.71 -6.04
N ALA A 199 35.92 -4.49 -6.07
CA ALA A 199 37.35 -4.31 -6.25
C ALA A 199 38.19 -4.91 -5.10
N ALA A 200 37.68 -4.84 -3.86
CA ALA A 200 38.34 -5.44 -2.69
C ALA A 200 38.34 -6.97 -2.74
N VAL A 201 37.21 -7.59 -3.10
CA VAL A 201 37.10 -9.04 -3.31
C VAL A 201 38.07 -9.51 -4.39
N GLU A 202 38.17 -8.78 -5.50
CA GLU A 202 39.06 -9.14 -6.60
C GLU A 202 40.54 -9.07 -6.19
N ARG A 203 40.92 -8.08 -5.36
CA ARG A 203 42.28 -8.00 -4.78
C ARG A 203 42.58 -9.17 -3.85
N LEU A 204 41.62 -9.54 -3.00
CA LEU A 204 41.77 -10.67 -2.08
C LEU A 204 41.88 -12.01 -2.83
N LYS A 205 41.12 -12.19 -3.92
CA LYS A 205 41.27 -13.37 -4.80
C LYS A 205 42.67 -13.45 -5.43
N ARG A 206 43.22 -12.33 -5.90
CA ARG A 206 44.59 -12.29 -6.45
C ARG A 206 45.65 -12.61 -5.39
N LEU A 207 45.46 -12.17 -4.16
CA LEU A 207 46.34 -12.51 -3.03
C LEU A 207 46.25 -14.01 -2.68
N LYS A 208 45.05 -14.60 -2.75
CA LYS A 208 44.84 -16.04 -2.57
C LYS A 208 45.58 -16.86 -3.63
N GLU A 209 45.60 -16.42 -4.88
CA GLU A 209 46.34 -17.08 -5.97
C GLU A 209 47.86 -16.97 -5.80
N ALA A 210 48.34 -15.89 -5.17
CA ALA A 210 49.77 -15.64 -4.94
C ALA A 210 50.34 -16.37 -3.71
N ASP A 211 49.53 -16.61 -2.66
CA ASP A 211 49.96 -17.32 -1.45
C ASP A 211 48.89 -18.28 -0.90
N PRO A 212 49.01 -19.60 -1.16
CA PRO A 212 48.06 -20.62 -0.70
C PRO A 212 47.98 -20.78 0.83
N ALA A 213 49.00 -20.34 1.58
CA ALA A 213 49.05 -20.52 3.03
C ALA A 213 48.04 -19.66 3.79
N THR A 214 47.57 -18.56 3.18
CA THR A 214 46.65 -17.60 3.79
C THR A 214 45.18 -17.86 3.38
N SER A 215 44.91 -18.95 2.65
CA SER A 215 43.60 -19.31 2.09
C SER A 215 42.43 -19.26 3.08
N SER A 216 42.63 -19.75 4.32
CA SER A 216 41.53 -19.84 5.30
C SER A 216 41.08 -18.46 5.82
N ILE A 217 42.01 -17.53 5.99
CA ILE A 217 41.74 -16.17 6.47
C ILE A 217 41.09 -15.35 5.35
N VAL A 218 41.62 -15.48 4.13
CA VAL A 218 41.10 -14.79 2.95
C VAL A 218 39.67 -15.26 2.60
N ASP A 219 39.37 -16.55 2.76
CA ASP A 219 38.02 -17.07 2.50
C ASP A 219 36.98 -16.57 3.51
N GLU A 220 37.36 -16.41 4.79
CA GLU A 220 36.48 -15.83 5.82
C GLU A 220 36.20 -14.35 5.51
N GLU A 221 37.22 -13.58 5.14
CA GLU A 221 37.08 -12.15 4.85
C GLU A 221 36.33 -11.87 3.54
N ILE A 222 36.56 -12.67 2.49
CA ILE A 222 35.75 -12.64 1.26
C ILE A 222 34.28 -12.96 1.58
N SER A 223 34.01 -13.95 2.43
CA SER A 223 32.64 -14.33 2.79
C SER A 223 31.91 -13.24 3.59
N SER A 224 32.64 -12.50 4.44
CA SER A 224 32.13 -11.34 5.17
C SER A 224 31.76 -10.20 4.22
N ILE A 225 32.67 -9.84 3.30
CA ILE A 225 32.45 -8.80 2.29
C ILE A 225 31.28 -9.17 1.36
N LEU A 226 31.16 -10.44 0.97
CA LEU A 226 30.04 -10.91 0.14
C LEU A 226 28.68 -10.86 0.86
N ARG A 227 28.64 -10.92 2.20
CA ARG A 227 27.41 -10.70 2.98
C ARG A 227 27.04 -9.22 3.00
N GLU A 228 27.99 -8.34 3.34
CA GLU A 228 27.77 -6.88 3.33
C GLU A 228 27.31 -6.39 1.94
N LYS A 229 27.95 -6.89 0.87
CA LYS A 229 27.53 -6.59 -0.50
C LYS A 229 26.07 -7.00 -0.77
N ARG A 230 25.67 -8.20 -0.35
CA ARG A 230 24.30 -8.70 -0.57
C ARG A 230 23.25 -7.85 0.15
N ASP A 231 23.56 -7.39 1.35
CA ASP A 231 22.68 -6.52 2.12
C ASP A 231 22.53 -5.16 1.42
N LEU A 232 23.63 -4.56 0.96
CA LEU A 232 23.63 -3.30 0.19
C LEU A 232 22.91 -3.42 -1.16
N GLU A 233 23.06 -4.54 -1.88
CA GLU A 233 22.34 -4.79 -3.13
C GLU A 233 20.82 -4.91 -2.89
N SER A 234 20.42 -5.48 -1.76
CA SER A 234 19.01 -5.59 -1.39
C SER A 234 18.39 -4.23 -1.06
N GLU A 235 19.15 -3.35 -0.43
CA GLU A 235 18.77 -1.97 -0.11
C GLU A 235 18.67 -1.13 -1.39
N LEU A 236 19.67 -1.23 -2.28
CA LEU A 236 19.66 -0.58 -3.60
C LEU A 236 18.42 -0.97 -4.42
N LYS A 237 18.04 -2.26 -4.41
CA LYS A 237 16.87 -2.74 -5.13
C LYS A 237 15.56 -2.16 -4.59
N ARG A 238 15.45 -1.94 -3.28
CA ARG A 238 14.28 -1.28 -2.67
C ARG A 238 14.20 0.18 -3.07
N LEU A 239 15.29 0.92 -2.93
CA LEU A 239 15.34 2.34 -3.27
C LEU A 239 15.06 2.60 -4.75
N LEU A 240 15.47 1.70 -5.66
CA LEU A 240 15.12 1.80 -7.08
C LEU A 240 13.63 1.61 -7.36
N VAL A 241 12.93 0.77 -6.58
CA VAL A 241 11.48 0.59 -6.67
C VAL A 241 10.76 1.82 -6.14
N ASP A 242 11.20 2.36 -5.00
CA ASP A 242 10.62 3.57 -4.42
C ASP A 242 10.83 4.78 -5.33
N LYS A 243 12.03 4.92 -5.91
CA LYS A 243 12.31 5.94 -6.94
C LYS A 243 11.39 5.81 -8.14
N ARG A 244 11.28 4.61 -8.74
CA ARG A 244 10.41 4.39 -9.91
C ARG A 244 8.95 4.73 -9.59
N ARG A 245 8.47 4.36 -8.40
CA ARG A 245 7.13 4.76 -7.94
C ARG A 245 7.02 6.28 -7.97
N MET A 246 7.92 7.03 -7.32
CA MET A 246 7.90 8.50 -7.32
C MET A 246 8.00 9.13 -8.72
N GLU A 247 8.80 8.53 -9.63
CA GLU A 247 8.89 8.98 -11.03
C GLU A 247 7.60 8.76 -11.81
N GLU A 248 6.94 7.60 -11.67
CA GLU A 248 5.63 7.32 -12.30
C GLU A 248 4.56 8.33 -11.84
N LEU A 249 4.68 8.82 -10.61
CA LEU A 249 3.77 9.78 -10.00
C LEU A 249 3.91 11.21 -10.56
N ILE A 250 5.09 11.55 -11.08
CA ILE A 250 5.35 12.79 -11.82
C ILE A 250 5.10 12.57 -13.33
N GLY A 251 5.47 11.41 -13.87
CA GLY A 251 5.48 11.07 -15.30
C GLY A 251 4.09 10.90 -15.93
N GLY A 252 3.03 10.69 -15.15
CA GLY A 252 1.64 10.70 -15.63
C GLY A 252 1.17 12.03 -16.25
N VAL A 253 2.04 13.04 -16.30
CA VAL A 253 1.78 14.37 -16.88
C VAL A 253 2.07 14.44 -18.40
N HIS A 254 2.76 13.46 -19.00
CA HIS A 254 3.13 13.50 -20.43
C HIS A 254 2.46 12.46 -21.34
N GLY A 255 1.37 11.82 -20.87
CA GLY A 255 0.58 10.85 -21.65
C GLY A 255 -0.84 11.30 -21.91
#